data_AF-A0A3N0E3B8-F1
#
_entry.id   AF-A0A3N0E3B8-F1
#
_cell.length_a   1.000
_cell.length_b   1.000
_cell.length_c   1.000
_cell.angle_alpha   90.00
_cell.angle_beta   90.00
_cell.angle_gamma   90.00
#
_symmetry.space_group_name_H-M   'P 1'
#
loop_
_entity.id
_entity.type
_entity.pdbx_description
1 polymer ?
#
loop_
_entity_poly.entity_id
_entity_poly.type
_entity_poly.pdbx_seq_one_letter_code
_entity_poly.pdbx_strand_id
1 'polypeptide(L)'
;MTPTTPNTSEPDRHLRVVRGDPTPEEIASLVAVLSARARAARAARAAATDHRPRSGWRDRARLVRAPLRRGPSAWRATYGPG
;
A
#
# COMPACT_ATOMS: atom_id res chain seq x y z
N MET A 1 38.42 6.75 20.34
CA MET A 1 38.14 7.03 18.91
C MET A 1 37.64 5.75 18.26
N THR A 2 36.33 5.60 18.12
CA THR A 2 35.73 4.50 17.33
C THR A 2 35.60 4.97 15.89
N PRO A 3 36.09 4.24 14.88
CA PRO A 3 35.84 4.60 13.51
C PRO A 3 34.35 4.34 13.21
N THR A 4 33.59 5.43 12.99
CA THR A 4 32.27 5.38 12.39
C THR A 4 32.47 5.05 10.91
N THR A 5 32.16 3.83 10.49
CA THR A 5 32.14 3.48 9.07
C THR A 5 31.04 4.29 8.38
N PRO A 6 31.35 5.05 7.31
CA PRO A 6 30.33 5.78 6.58
C PRO A 6 29.36 4.78 5.93
N ASN A 7 28.07 4.98 6.16
CA ASN A 7 27.00 4.26 5.48
C ASN A 7 26.92 4.78 4.04
N THR A 8 27.72 4.21 3.15
CA THR A 8 27.67 4.50 1.72
C THR A 8 26.32 4.00 1.19
N SER A 9 25.45 4.93 0.79
CA SER A 9 24.20 4.62 0.12
C SER A 9 24.48 3.93 -1.22
N GLU A 10 24.51 2.60 -1.20
CA GLU A 10 24.39 1.74 -2.38
C GLU A 10 23.10 2.03 -3.14
N PRO A 11 23.01 1.69 -4.44
CA PRO A 11 21.77 1.81 -5.20
C PRO A 11 20.62 1.20 -4.39
N ASP A 12 19.63 2.05 -4.16
CA ASP A 12 18.55 1.96 -3.18
C ASP A 12 18.15 0.50 -2.87
N ARG A 13 18.73 -0.08 -1.81
CA ARG A 13 18.47 -1.46 -1.39
C ARG A 13 17.02 -1.55 -0.90
N HIS A 14 16.09 -1.84 -1.81
CA HIS A 14 14.66 -1.86 -1.52
C HIS A 14 14.23 -2.99 -0.56
N LEU A 15 15.02 -4.06 -0.42
CA LEU A 15 14.73 -5.21 0.45
C LEU A 15 16.02 -5.79 1.05
N ARG A 16 15.91 -6.36 2.26
CA ARG A 16 17.01 -7.05 2.96
C ARG A 16 16.50 -8.33 3.63
N VAL A 17 17.21 -9.43 3.46
CA VAL A 17 17.01 -10.66 4.24
C VAL A 17 17.58 -10.43 5.64
N VAL A 18 16.74 -10.52 6.67
CA VAL A 18 17.15 -10.29 8.07
C VAL A 18 17.52 -11.60 8.78
N ARG A 19 17.03 -12.74 8.28
CA ARG A 19 17.26 -14.08 8.85
C ARG A 19 17.07 -15.14 7.77
N GLY A 20 17.85 -16.23 7.88
CA GLY A 20 17.80 -17.38 6.97
C GLY A 20 18.71 -17.20 5.75
N ASP A 21 18.87 -18.28 4.99
CA ASP A 21 19.59 -18.33 3.72
C ASP A 21 18.63 -18.84 2.64
N PRO A 22 17.81 -17.96 2.04
CA PRO A 22 16.80 -18.37 1.08
C PRO A 22 17.44 -18.90 -0.20
N THR A 23 16.83 -19.91 -0.80
CA THR A 23 17.35 -20.47 -2.06
C THR A 23 17.14 -19.48 -3.21
N PRO A 24 17.91 -19.59 -4.31
CA PRO A 24 17.70 -18.76 -5.49
C PRO A 24 16.26 -18.82 -6.04
N GLU A 25 15.61 -19.98 -5.95
CA GLU A 25 14.24 -20.21 -6.39
C GLU A 25 13.23 -19.43 -5.52
N GLU A 26 13.46 -19.36 -4.21
CA GLU A 26 12.63 -18.60 -3.29
C GLU A 26 12.77 -17.09 -3.54
N ILE A 27 14.01 -16.62 -3.77
CA ILE A 27 14.28 -15.23 -4.15
C ILE A 27 13.57 -14.90 -5.48
N ALA A 28 13.70 -15.76 -6.49
CA ALA A 28 13.03 -15.58 -7.78
C ALA A 28 11.50 -15.52 -7.61
N SER A 29 10.94 -16.39 -6.78
CA SER A 29 9.51 -16.44 -6.48
C SER A 29 9.02 -15.14 -5.81
N LEU A 30 9.77 -14.63 -4.83
CA LEU A 30 9.45 -13.37 -4.16
C LEU A 30 9.47 -12.19 -5.15
N VAL A 31 10.51 -12.09 -5.96
CA VAL A 31 10.64 -11.03 -6.98
C VAL A 31 9.51 -11.10 -8.00
N ALA A 32 9.14 -12.31 -8.45
CA ALA A 32 8.04 -12.52 -9.39
C ALA A 32 6.71 -12.01 -8.83
N VAL A 33 6.37 -12.38 -7.58
CA VAL A 33 5.13 -11.95 -6.91
C VAL A 33 5.10 -10.43 -6.72
N LEU A 34 6.18 -9.84 -6.21
CA LEU A 34 6.26 -8.39 -5.99
C LEU A 34 6.14 -7.62 -7.31
N SER A 35 6.79 -8.10 -8.36
CA SER A 35 6.72 -7.51 -9.69
C SER A 35 5.31 -7.59 -10.28
N ALA A 36 4.65 -8.74 -10.15
CA ALA A 36 3.27 -8.95 -10.59
C ALA A 36 2.30 -7.98 -9.86
N ARG A 37 2.42 -7.89 -8.53
CA ARG A 37 1.60 -6.98 -7.72
C ARG A 37 1.85 -5.51 -8.06
N ALA A 38 3.11 -5.13 -8.31
CA ALA A 38 3.44 -3.77 -8.73
C ALA A 38 2.87 -3.44 -10.13
N ARG A 39 2.84 -4.39 -11.06
CA ARG A 39 2.17 -4.21 -12.37
C ARG A 39 0.66 -4.07 -12.21
N ALA A 40 0.03 -4.92 -11.40
CA ALA A 40 -1.40 -4.84 -11.11
C ALA A 40 -1.77 -3.49 -10.49
N ALA A 41 -0.98 -2.98 -9.53
CA ALA A 41 -1.21 -1.67 -8.93
C ALA A 41 -1.08 -0.51 -9.94
N ARG A 42 -0.12 -0.59 -10.87
CA ARG A 42 0.02 0.41 -11.95
C ARG A 42 -1.18 0.35 -12.90
N ALA A 43 -1.62 -0.85 -13.30
CA ALA A 43 -2.80 -1.03 -14.15
C ALA A 43 -4.07 -0.50 -13.48
N ALA A 44 -4.27 -0.79 -12.19
CA ALA A 44 -5.40 -0.27 -11.42
C ALA A 44 -5.39 1.27 -11.35
N ARG A 45 -4.23 1.90 -11.16
CA ARG A 45 -4.11 3.37 -11.18
C ARG A 45 -4.39 3.96 -12.55
N ALA A 46 -3.93 3.31 -13.62
CA ALA A 46 -4.21 3.73 -15.00
C ALA A 46 -5.69 3.63 -15.34
N ALA A 47 -6.39 2.61 -14.83
CA ALA A 47 -7.84 2.45 -15.01
C ALA A 47 -8.68 3.39 -14.13
N ALA A 48 -8.09 4.00 -13.09
CA ALA A 48 -8.81 4.83 -12.11
C ALA A 48 -9.07 6.28 -12.57
N THR A 49 -9.03 6.57 -13.87
CA THR A 49 -9.04 7.94 -14.41
C THR A 49 -10.36 8.70 -14.33
N ASP A 50 -11.45 8.20 -13.72
CA ASP A 50 -12.67 9.03 -13.63
C ASP A 50 -13.53 8.91 -12.36
N HIS A 51 -13.35 7.90 -11.52
CA HIS A 51 -14.23 7.72 -10.36
C HIS A 51 -13.46 7.27 -9.13
N ARG A 52 -12.62 8.15 -8.57
CA ARG A 52 -12.29 8.00 -7.15
C ARG A 52 -13.46 8.57 -6.36
N PRO A 53 -14.33 7.74 -5.75
CA PRO A 53 -15.34 8.28 -4.84
C PRO A 53 -14.60 9.12 -3.80
N ARG A 54 -15.08 10.35 -3.58
CA ARG A 54 -14.51 11.24 -2.57
C ARG A 54 -14.44 10.45 -1.28
N SER A 55 -13.27 10.39 -0.65
CA SER A 55 -13.11 9.65 0.60
C SER A 55 -14.21 10.07 1.57
N GLY A 56 -14.80 9.13 2.30
CA GLY A 56 -15.80 9.45 3.32
C GLY A 56 -15.29 10.46 4.36
N TRP A 57 -13.96 10.60 4.49
CA TRP A 57 -13.27 11.62 5.27
C TRP A 57 -13.46 13.05 4.77
N ARG A 58 -13.68 13.25 3.47
CA ARG A 58 -13.97 14.55 2.84
C ARG A 58 -15.45 14.87 2.75
N ASP A 59 -16.32 14.03 3.31
CA ASP A 59 -17.75 14.26 3.31
C ASP A 59 -18.13 15.40 4.27
N ARG A 60 -18.62 16.51 3.72
CA ARG A 60 -19.04 17.70 4.48
C ARG A 60 -20.22 17.39 5.40
N ALA A 61 -21.01 16.36 5.12
CA ALA A 61 -22.09 15.92 6.00
C ALA A 61 -21.57 15.45 7.38
N ARG A 62 -20.27 15.15 7.52
CA ARG A 62 -19.64 14.86 8.82
C ARG A 62 -19.30 16.10 9.65
N LEU A 63 -19.24 17.29 9.03
CA LEU A 63 -19.03 18.56 9.75
C LEU A 63 -20.31 19.06 10.44
N VAL A 64 -21.45 18.43 10.13
CA VAL A 64 -22.75 18.72 10.74
C VAL A 64 -23.31 17.45 11.36
N ARG A 65 -24.19 17.58 12.36
CA ARG A 65 -24.79 16.42 13.02
C ARG A 65 -25.82 15.78 12.07
N ALA A 66 -25.45 14.69 11.42
CA ALA A 66 -26.35 13.91 10.58
C ALA A 66 -26.91 12.67 11.32
N PRO A 67 -28.15 12.25 11.05
CA PRO A 67 -28.68 10.99 11.56
C PRO A 67 -27.87 9.78 11.07
N LEU A 68 -27.59 8.84 11.97
CA LEU A 68 -26.91 7.58 11.64
C LEU A 68 -27.82 6.71 10.75
N ARG A 69 -27.41 6.46 9.50
CA ARG A 69 -28.12 5.53 8.61
C ARG A 69 -27.84 4.10 9.04
N ARG A 70 -28.88 3.38 9.48
CA ARG A 70 -28.84 1.95 9.79
C ARG A 70 -29.07 1.15 8.51
N GLY A 71 -28.25 0.14 8.24
CA GLY A 71 -28.45 -0.78 7.10
C GLY A 71 -27.20 -1.58 6.72
N PRO A 72 -27.34 -2.62 5.87
CA PRO A 72 -26.25 -3.55 5.52
C PRO A 72 -25.01 -2.90 4.89
N SER A 73 -25.14 -1.69 4.35
CA SER A 73 -24.03 -0.91 3.77
C SER A 73 -23.41 0.09 4.74
N ALA A 74 -23.99 0.32 5.93
CA ALA A 74 -23.52 1.33 6.88
C ALA A 74 -22.10 1.06 7.39
N TRP A 75 -21.73 -0.21 7.58
CA TRP A 75 -20.37 -0.63 7.97
C TRP A 75 -19.38 -0.60 6.81
N ARG A 76 -19.85 -0.72 5.56
CA ARG A 76 -18.97 -0.71 4.38
C ARG A 76 -18.33 0.67 4.16
N ALA A 77 -18.96 1.72 4.67
CA ALA A 77 -18.41 3.08 4.65
C ALA A 77 -17.20 3.27 5.59
N THR A 78 -16.90 2.32 6.48
CA THR A 78 -15.80 2.41 7.46
C THR A 78 -14.47 1.91 6.90
N TYR A 79 -14.49 0.98 5.94
CA TYR A 79 -13.32 0.53 5.18
C TYR A 79 -13.46 0.98 3.73
N GLY A 80 -12.99 2.19 3.42
CA GLY A 80 -12.89 2.65 2.03
C GLY A 80 -11.72 1.98 1.31
N PRO A 81 -11.79 1.73 -0.01
CA PRO A 81 -10.61 1.38 -0.79
C PRO A 81 -9.65 2.59 -0.78
N GLY A 82 -8.46 2.37 -0.22
CA GLY A 82 -7.34 3.30 -0.27
C GLY A 82 -6.82 3.47 -1.69
#